data_AF-A0A1F6LUS7-F1
#
_entry.id   AF-A0A1F6LUS7-F1
#
_cell.length_a   1.000
_cell.length_b   1.000
_cell.length_c   1.000
_cell.angle_alpha   90.00
_cell.angle_beta   90.00
_cell.angle_gamma   90.00
#
_symmetry.space_group_name_H-M   'P 1'
#
loop_
_entity.id
_entity.type
_entity.pdbx_description
1 polymer ?
#
loop_
_entity_poly.entity_id
_entity_poly.type
_entity_poly.pdbx_seq_one_letter_code
_entity_poly.pdbx_strand_id
1 'polypeptide(L)'
;MLDQVEYYRDPAVRRRIAQFVEASSYIVGYGESELWRGNTKGFYASPVSGLGRMLDRGLDILICLQQRRATLGITDIEYYNPRFPGEAHLNPQRVFRLIEPVYECIQTVYRRYGIPVVAVFTGQGYHFWSQFPFGPKHRRLEELGRLEPTVARAYARRRIPSETALGFSGMGRLHLFLAGEILREISTARRTGQRMLPVYFSDVHPPFGREAVSIDLTSYADPVYMRDARVPFSSYQKHRVLTDKVGRKNAAKIPIEILIPRSAPGGPSLSVETCLHLRRHFRHAADLADRTDTRPPDASDGWLNVIEAYQKSRIGAFFHYYDGGPRRPPKFSYRNLPPCIRHALNPWQLLEPTQAQAAVRVLDKMGFHPMEIAELFYRKYRRTPFGHYNPQRRAAFWVESYAALIHAGLDPKRDLTCRDHQNRDRCVKPNCGWNLAKYR
;
A
#
# COMPACT_ATOMS: atom_id res chain seq x y z
N MET A 1 26.34 16.73 16.69
CA MET A 1 25.27 15.74 16.50
C MET A 1 25.35 15.34 15.04
N LEU A 2 25.42 14.04 14.73
CA LEU A 2 25.50 13.62 13.33
C LEU A 2 24.30 14.18 12.57
N ASP A 3 24.50 14.62 11.33
CA ASP A 3 23.41 14.86 10.38
C ASP A 3 23.14 13.63 9.49
N GLN A 4 22.15 13.72 8.60
CA GLN A 4 21.78 12.61 7.71
C GLN A 4 22.87 12.25 6.70
N VAL A 5 23.68 13.22 6.26
CA VAL A 5 24.78 13.01 5.31
C VAL A 5 25.92 12.29 6.01
N GLU A 6 26.27 12.71 7.22
CA GLU A 6 27.25 12.06 8.07
C GLU A 6 26.82 10.65 8.46
N TYR A 7 25.54 10.44 8.77
CA TYR A 7 24.96 9.11 9.02
C TYR A 7 25.21 8.16 7.85
N TYR A 8 24.96 8.62 6.62
CA TYR A 8 25.18 7.81 5.43
C TYR A 8 26.65 7.59 5.07
N ARG A 9 27.62 8.24 5.73
CA ARG A 9 29.05 7.89 5.57
C ARG A 9 29.42 6.61 6.31
N ASP A 10 28.60 6.15 7.25
CA ASP A 10 28.88 4.92 7.98
C ASP A 10 28.84 3.70 7.05
N PRO A 11 29.92 2.89 6.97
CA PRO A 11 29.99 1.73 6.07
C PRO A 11 28.91 0.69 6.33
N ALA A 12 28.46 0.52 7.58
CA ALA A 12 27.42 -0.44 7.92
C ALA A 12 26.09 -0.04 7.31
N VAL A 13 25.73 1.24 7.41
CA VAL A 13 24.51 1.80 6.83
C VAL A 13 24.53 1.65 5.31
N ARG A 14 25.63 2.05 4.65
CA ARG A 14 25.78 1.91 3.18
C ARG A 14 25.61 0.46 2.74
N ARG A 15 26.23 -0.47 3.46
CA ARG A 15 26.16 -1.91 3.17
C ARG A 15 24.73 -2.45 3.27
N ARG A 16 23.97 -2.08 4.31
CA ARG A 16 22.57 -2.54 4.47
C ARG A 16 21.64 -1.97 3.42
N ILE A 17 21.78 -0.70 3.06
CA ILE A 17 21.03 -0.11 1.95
C ILE A 17 21.41 -0.78 0.62
N ALA A 18 22.71 -0.99 0.38
CA ALA A 18 23.21 -1.66 -0.83
C ALA A 18 22.61 -3.07 -1.02
N GLN A 19 22.49 -3.83 0.07
CA GLN A 19 21.88 -5.18 0.07
C GLN A 19 20.42 -5.18 -0.42
N PHE A 20 19.65 -4.12 -0.13
CA PHE A 20 18.27 -3.99 -0.63
C PHE A 20 18.19 -3.56 -2.09
N VAL A 21 19.07 -2.66 -2.52
CA VAL A 21 18.96 -2.06 -3.85
C VAL A 21 19.56 -2.94 -4.96
N GLU A 22 20.38 -3.93 -4.61
CA GLU A 22 21.19 -4.72 -5.57
C GLU A 22 20.36 -5.36 -6.68
N ALA A 23 19.16 -5.84 -6.39
CA ALA A 23 18.28 -6.50 -7.36
C ALA A 23 17.30 -5.54 -8.06
N SER A 24 17.26 -4.27 -7.65
CA SER A 24 16.29 -3.28 -8.16
C SER A 24 16.63 -2.81 -9.57
N SER A 25 15.62 -2.63 -10.42
CA SER A 25 15.80 -2.07 -11.78
C SER A 25 16.27 -0.62 -11.76
N TYR A 26 15.81 0.18 -10.80
CA TYR A 26 16.32 1.52 -10.52
C TYR A 26 16.10 1.87 -9.03
N ILE A 27 16.68 2.96 -8.58
CA ILE A 27 16.48 3.52 -7.24
C ILE A 27 15.95 4.96 -7.34
N VAL A 28 15.26 5.41 -6.30
CA VAL A 28 14.77 6.79 -6.20
C VAL A 28 15.38 7.44 -4.97
N GLY A 29 15.93 8.63 -5.16
CA GLY A 29 16.33 9.53 -4.09
C GLY A 29 15.21 10.54 -3.85
N TYR A 30 14.70 10.62 -2.63
CA TYR A 30 13.61 11.53 -2.25
C TYR A 30 14.03 12.38 -1.06
N GLY A 31 13.87 13.70 -1.12
CA GLY A 31 14.26 14.57 -0.01
C GLY A 31 14.26 16.05 -0.34
N GLU A 32 14.33 16.87 0.71
CA GLU A 32 14.26 18.34 0.58
C GLU A 32 15.45 18.94 -0.16
N SER A 33 16.60 18.26 -0.17
CA SER A 33 17.77 18.71 -0.92
C SER A 33 17.52 18.78 -2.43
N GLU A 34 16.56 18.02 -2.96
CA GLU A 34 16.15 18.13 -4.36
C GLU A 34 15.31 19.40 -4.60
N LEU A 35 14.47 19.79 -3.64
CA LEU A 35 13.73 21.06 -3.72
C LEU A 35 14.69 22.25 -3.73
N TRP A 36 15.73 22.23 -2.89
CA TRP A 36 16.75 23.28 -2.86
C TRP A 36 17.53 23.40 -4.17
N ARG A 37 17.58 22.32 -4.96
CA ARG A 37 18.20 22.25 -6.29
C ARG A 37 17.22 22.63 -7.42
N GLY A 38 16.03 23.12 -7.09
CA GLY A 38 15.00 23.52 -8.06
C GLY A 38 14.15 22.38 -8.62
N ASN A 39 14.35 21.14 -8.16
CA ASN A 39 13.51 20.01 -8.57
C ASN A 39 12.21 20.02 -7.76
N THR A 40 11.16 20.63 -8.32
CA THR A 40 9.85 20.82 -7.68
C THR A 40 9.15 19.52 -7.26
N LYS A 41 9.58 18.37 -7.77
CA LYS A 41 9.03 17.06 -7.37
C LYS A 41 9.62 16.54 -6.05
N GLY A 42 10.80 17.03 -5.65
CA GLY A 42 11.51 16.56 -4.46
C GLY A 42 12.10 15.15 -4.59
N PHE A 43 12.19 14.61 -5.81
CA PHE A 43 12.78 13.28 -6.06
C PHE A 43 13.37 13.14 -7.46
N TYR A 44 14.31 12.20 -7.62
CA TYR A 44 14.77 11.73 -8.93
C TYR A 44 15.07 10.23 -8.91
N ALA A 45 14.96 9.58 -10.07
CA ALA A 45 15.33 8.19 -10.27
C ALA A 45 16.74 8.06 -10.88
N SER A 46 17.44 6.98 -10.54
CA SER A 46 18.77 6.68 -11.07
C SER A 46 18.98 5.16 -11.16
N PRO A 47 19.90 4.66 -12.02
CA PRO A 47 20.40 3.30 -11.89
C PRO A 47 21.00 3.05 -10.50
N VAL A 48 21.17 1.78 -10.12
CA VAL A 48 21.72 1.39 -8.81
C VAL A 48 23.12 1.97 -8.56
N SER A 49 23.92 2.20 -9.62
CA SER A 49 25.23 2.87 -9.54
C SER A 49 25.15 4.32 -9.04
N GLY A 50 23.97 4.95 -9.08
CA GLY A 50 23.71 6.27 -8.54
C GLY A 50 23.58 6.34 -7.01
N LEU A 51 23.59 5.19 -6.31
CA LEU A 51 23.34 5.12 -4.86
C LEU A 51 24.25 6.06 -4.07
N GLY A 52 25.56 6.02 -4.32
CA GLY A 52 26.53 6.85 -3.60
C GLY A 52 26.16 8.34 -3.65
N ARG A 53 25.79 8.85 -4.84
CA ARG A 53 25.38 10.25 -5.02
C ARG A 53 24.10 10.60 -4.26
N MET A 54 23.16 9.67 -4.15
CA MET A 54 21.92 9.89 -3.37
C MET A 54 22.22 9.95 -1.88
N LEU A 55 23.06 9.04 -1.40
CA LEU A 55 23.51 8.99 0.00
C LEU A 55 24.33 10.24 0.38
N ASP A 56 25.23 10.70 -0.50
CA ASP A 56 26.03 11.92 -0.29
C ASP A 56 25.17 13.20 -0.23
N ARG A 57 23.94 13.14 -0.76
CA ARG A 57 22.95 14.23 -0.66
C ARG A 57 22.01 14.07 0.53
N GLY A 58 22.10 12.98 1.29
CA GLY A 58 21.22 12.74 2.42
C GLY A 58 19.79 12.35 2.01
N LEU A 59 19.58 11.77 0.83
CA LEU A 59 18.23 11.45 0.35
C LEU A 59 17.65 10.19 1.00
N ASP A 60 16.33 10.13 1.13
CA ASP A 60 15.62 8.87 1.34
C ASP A 60 15.86 7.98 0.12
N ILE A 61 16.14 6.72 0.36
CA ILE A 61 16.36 5.71 -0.67
C ILE A 61 15.12 4.83 -0.78
N LEU A 62 14.59 4.77 -2.00
CA LEU A 62 13.54 3.83 -2.38
C LEU A 62 14.04 2.91 -3.49
N ILE A 63 13.52 1.68 -3.51
CA ILE A 63 13.73 0.73 -4.60
C ILE A 63 12.47 0.61 -5.44
N CYS A 64 12.66 0.47 -6.75
CA CYS A 64 11.62 0.04 -7.67
C CYS A 64 11.15 -1.38 -7.30
N LEU A 65 9.84 -1.64 -7.32
CA LEU A 65 9.32 -2.99 -7.06
C LEU A 65 9.62 -3.97 -8.20
N GLN A 66 10.06 -3.48 -9.36
CA GLN A 66 10.59 -4.30 -10.43
C GLN A 66 11.99 -4.79 -10.06
N GLN A 67 12.08 -6.03 -9.61
CA GLN A 67 13.34 -6.69 -9.26
C GLN A 67 13.81 -7.65 -10.36
N ARG A 68 15.11 -7.93 -10.37
CA ARG A 68 15.76 -8.84 -11.33
C ARG A 68 15.76 -10.31 -10.90
N ARG A 69 15.47 -10.63 -9.65
CA ARG A 69 15.68 -11.99 -9.08
C ARG A 69 14.45 -12.59 -8.38
N ALA A 70 13.42 -11.81 -8.08
CA ALA A 70 12.28 -12.24 -7.29
C ALA A 70 11.08 -11.33 -7.50
N THR A 71 9.89 -11.81 -7.13
CA THR A 71 8.75 -10.91 -6.85
C THR A 71 8.78 -10.55 -5.36
N LEU A 72 8.71 -9.26 -5.03
CA LEU A 72 8.65 -8.81 -3.64
C LEU A 72 7.21 -8.88 -3.12
N GLY A 73 7.05 -9.42 -1.91
CA GLY A 73 5.82 -9.31 -1.14
C GLY A 73 5.96 -8.21 -0.09
N ILE A 74 5.14 -7.17 -0.21
CA ILE A 74 5.15 -6.01 0.69
C ILE A 74 3.73 -5.77 1.19
N THR A 75 3.51 -5.99 2.47
CA THR A 75 2.32 -5.45 3.16
C THR A 75 2.71 -4.16 3.84
N ASP A 76 2.02 -3.08 3.47
CA ASP A 76 2.19 -1.76 4.05
C ASP A 76 0.98 -1.44 4.94
N ILE A 77 1.24 -1.03 6.17
CA ILE A 77 0.24 -0.41 7.03
C ILE A 77 0.67 0.98 7.46
N GLU A 78 -0.25 1.93 7.37
CA GLU A 78 -0.05 3.30 7.82
C GLU A 78 -1.16 3.71 8.80
N TYR A 79 -0.79 4.45 9.84
CA TYR A 79 -1.73 5.22 10.63
C TYR A 79 -2.37 6.31 9.75
N TYR A 80 -3.69 6.37 9.77
CA TYR A 80 -4.46 7.27 8.93
C TYR A 80 -5.38 8.15 9.78
N ASN A 81 -5.20 9.47 9.68
CA ASN A 81 -6.08 10.46 10.28
C ASN A 81 -6.32 11.60 9.26
N PRO A 82 -7.52 11.69 8.67
CA PRO A 82 -7.81 12.72 7.65
C PRO A 82 -7.90 14.14 8.25
N ARG A 83 -8.16 14.27 9.56
CA ARG A 83 -8.24 15.57 10.25
C ARG A 83 -6.87 16.08 10.69
N PHE A 84 -6.00 15.16 11.13
CA PHE A 84 -4.66 15.47 11.63
C PHE A 84 -3.58 14.58 10.99
N PRO A 85 -3.31 14.73 9.68
CA PRO A 85 -2.39 13.86 8.94
C PRO A 85 -0.94 13.84 9.46
N GLY A 86 -0.50 14.90 10.15
CA GLY A 86 0.83 14.97 10.76
C GLY A 86 0.99 14.26 12.10
N GLU A 87 -0.07 13.66 12.64
CA GLU A 87 -0.08 13.15 14.01
C GLU A 87 0.89 12.00 14.26
N ALA A 88 1.13 11.13 13.27
CA ALA A 88 2.15 10.08 13.37
C ALA A 88 3.56 10.61 13.61
N HIS A 89 3.85 11.85 13.19
CA HIS A 89 5.16 12.48 13.37
C HIS A 89 5.23 13.31 14.66
N LEU A 90 4.12 13.93 15.04
CA LEU A 90 4.03 14.81 16.21
C LEU A 90 3.86 14.02 17.51
N ASN A 91 3.10 12.92 17.48
CA ASN A 91 2.79 12.07 18.63
C ASN A 91 3.10 10.58 18.34
N PRO A 92 4.34 10.23 17.92
CA PRO A 92 4.64 8.89 17.44
C PRO A 92 4.46 7.82 18.52
N GLN A 93 4.77 8.11 19.80
CA GLN A 93 4.56 7.15 20.90
C GLN A 93 3.09 6.72 21.00
N ARG A 94 2.16 7.67 20.92
CA ARG A 94 0.72 7.39 20.99
C ARG A 94 0.28 6.59 19.77
N VAL A 95 0.66 7.07 18.58
CA VAL A 95 0.25 6.48 17.31
C VAL A 95 0.75 5.05 17.17
N PHE A 96 2.03 4.78 17.44
CA PHE A 96 2.57 3.43 17.30
C PHE A 96 1.96 2.45 18.31
N ARG A 97 1.67 2.89 19.55
CA ARG A 97 0.90 2.08 20.51
C ARG A 97 -0.50 1.71 20.01
N LEU A 98 -1.16 2.60 19.26
CA LEU A 98 -2.50 2.34 18.72
C LEU A 98 -2.50 1.35 17.55
N ILE A 99 -1.43 1.30 16.76
CA ILE A 99 -1.33 0.41 15.60
C ILE A 99 -0.63 -0.92 15.91
N GLU A 100 0.07 -1.04 17.04
CA GLU A 100 0.74 -2.29 17.46
C GLU A 100 -0.21 -3.50 17.53
N PRO A 101 -1.46 -3.37 18.02
CA PRO A 101 -2.43 -4.47 17.93
C PRO A 101 -2.64 -5.01 16.51
N VAL A 102 -2.57 -4.15 15.48
CA VAL A 102 -2.70 -4.55 14.08
C VAL A 102 -1.41 -5.19 13.58
N TYR A 103 -0.25 -4.67 13.97
CA TYR A 103 1.06 -5.30 13.71
C TYR A 103 1.08 -6.77 14.20
N GLU A 104 0.60 -7.02 15.42
CA GLU A 104 0.56 -8.38 15.99
C GLU A 104 -0.41 -9.31 15.24
N CYS A 105 -1.57 -8.80 14.80
CA CYS A 105 -2.49 -9.57 13.95
C CYS A 105 -1.81 -9.98 12.63
N ILE A 106 -1.05 -9.08 12.01
CA ILE A 106 -0.30 -9.36 10.78
C ILE A 106 0.76 -10.44 11.05
N GLN A 107 1.54 -10.30 12.13
CA GLN A 107 2.52 -11.32 12.52
C GLN A 107 1.88 -12.69 12.72
N THR A 108 0.71 -12.78 13.35
CA THR A 108 -0.03 -14.02 13.51
C THR A 108 -0.45 -14.64 12.18
N VAL A 109 -0.96 -13.83 11.24
CA VAL A 109 -1.30 -14.32 9.89
C VAL A 109 -0.06 -14.80 9.14
N TYR A 110 1.04 -14.06 9.21
CA TYR A 110 2.29 -14.43 8.53
C TYR A 110 2.89 -15.72 9.10
N ARG A 111 2.90 -15.88 10.43
CA ARG A 111 3.30 -17.12 11.09
C ARG A 111 2.42 -18.30 10.69
N ARG A 112 1.10 -18.12 10.59
CA ARG A 112 0.15 -19.16 10.16
C ARG A 112 0.51 -19.75 8.79
N TYR A 113 0.94 -18.90 7.87
CA TYR A 113 1.34 -19.34 6.52
C TYR A 113 2.82 -19.70 6.41
N GLY A 114 3.63 -19.45 7.44
CA GLY A 114 5.08 -19.69 7.40
C GLY A 114 5.82 -18.68 6.52
N ILE A 115 5.36 -17.42 6.45
CA ILE A 115 6.00 -16.35 5.67
C ILE A 115 7.04 -15.66 6.58
N PRO A 116 8.35 -15.90 6.40
CA PRO A 116 9.35 -15.09 7.07
C PRO A 116 9.28 -13.65 6.53
N VAL A 117 9.45 -12.66 7.40
CA VAL A 117 9.48 -11.24 7.02
C VAL A 117 10.51 -10.45 7.77
N VAL A 118 10.99 -9.40 7.10
CA VAL A 118 11.61 -8.25 7.77
C VAL A 118 10.52 -7.20 7.94
N ALA A 119 10.15 -6.92 9.19
CA ALA A 119 9.21 -5.85 9.52
C ALA A 119 9.98 -4.55 9.81
N VAL A 120 9.61 -3.48 9.13
CA VAL A 120 10.33 -2.20 9.13
C VAL A 120 9.44 -1.12 9.70
N PHE A 121 9.93 -0.46 10.73
CA PHE A 121 9.30 0.69 11.38
C PHE A 121 9.49 1.93 10.50
N THR A 122 8.40 2.48 9.97
CA THR A 122 8.42 3.62 9.03
C THR A 122 8.03 4.94 9.72
N GLY A 123 7.82 5.99 8.93
CA GLY A 123 7.31 7.28 9.41
C GLY A 123 5.91 7.21 10.04
N GLN A 124 5.03 6.38 9.48
CA GLN A 124 3.60 6.37 9.82
C GLN A 124 3.07 4.98 10.15
N GLY A 125 3.88 3.93 10.02
CA GLY A 125 3.47 2.56 10.36
C GLY A 125 4.56 1.54 10.05
N TYR A 126 4.21 0.48 9.32
CA TYR A 126 5.08 -0.67 9.12
C TYR A 126 5.08 -1.19 7.69
N HIS A 127 6.26 -1.60 7.21
CA HIS A 127 6.39 -2.42 6.01
C HIS A 127 6.82 -3.84 6.38
N PHE A 128 6.13 -4.85 5.87
CA PHE A 128 6.51 -6.25 6.03
C PHE A 128 7.05 -6.77 4.70
N TRP A 129 8.35 -7.08 4.67
CA TRP A 129 9.07 -7.46 3.45
C TRP A 129 9.34 -8.95 3.42
N SER A 130 9.01 -9.57 2.30
CA SER A 130 9.43 -10.92 1.91
C SER A 130 9.73 -10.95 0.41
N GLN A 131 10.35 -12.02 -0.07
CA GLN A 131 10.53 -12.23 -1.50
C GLN A 131 10.14 -13.65 -1.92
N PHE A 132 9.71 -13.79 -3.17
CA PHE A 132 9.49 -15.05 -3.85
C PHE A 132 10.45 -15.11 -5.04
N PRO A 133 11.63 -15.73 -4.90
CA PRO A 133 12.63 -15.83 -5.95
C PRO A 133 12.09 -16.45 -7.24
N PHE A 134 12.55 -15.96 -8.39
CA PHE A 134 12.19 -16.54 -9.68
C PHE A 134 12.70 -17.98 -9.79
N GLY A 135 11.89 -18.86 -10.39
CA GLY A 135 12.20 -20.28 -10.50
C GLY A 135 10.95 -21.15 -10.61
N PRO A 136 11.08 -22.48 -10.51
CA PRO A 136 9.97 -23.41 -10.69
C PRO A 136 8.79 -23.16 -9.73
N LYS A 137 9.06 -22.89 -8.45
CA LYS A 137 8.01 -22.57 -7.45
C LYS A 137 7.28 -21.26 -7.79
N HIS A 138 7.99 -20.26 -8.28
CA HIS A 138 7.44 -18.95 -8.63
C HIS A 138 6.43 -19.01 -9.79
N ARG A 139 6.53 -19.99 -10.69
CA ARG A 139 5.55 -20.16 -11.77
C ARG A 139 4.12 -20.31 -11.24
N ARG A 140 3.95 -20.89 -10.05
CA ARG A 140 2.65 -21.00 -9.36
C ARG A 140 2.05 -19.62 -9.05
N LEU A 141 2.88 -18.62 -8.78
CA LEU A 141 2.45 -17.23 -8.60
C LEU A 141 2.05 -16.61 -9.94
N GLU A 142 2.84 -16.84 -10.99
CA GLU A 142 2.59 -16.34 -12.34
C GLU A 142 1.25 -16.86 -12.90
N GLU A 143 0.90 -18.12 -12.63
CA GLU A 143 -0.38 -18.75 -13.00
C GLU A 143 -1.60 -17.99 -12.46
N LEU A 144 -1.46 -17.31 -11.32
CA LEU A 144 -2.52 -16.47 -10.74
C LEU A 144 -2.60 -15.09 -11.39
N GLY A 145 -1.49 -14.62 -11.96
CA GLY A 145 -1.36 -13.29 -12.54
C GLY A 145 -2.24 -13.10 -13.77
N ARG A 146 -2.87 -11.92 -13.86
CA ARG A 146 -3.61 -11.48 -15.04
C ARG A 146 -3.21 -10.05 -15.38
N LEU A 147 -3.10 -9.76 -16.67
CA LEU A 147 -2.72 -8.44 -17.16
C LEU A 147 -3.86 -7.83 -17.96
N GLU A 148 -4.19 -6.58 -17.65
CA GLU A 148 -5.06 -5.80 -18.50
C GLU A 148 -4.38 -5.49 -19.84
N PRO A 149 -5.13 -5.36 -20.95
CA PRO A 149 -4.57 -5.07 -22.26
C PRO A 149 -3.61 -3.87 -22.31
N THR A 150 -3.92 -2.76 -21.61
CA THR A 150 -3.02 -1.60 -21.59
C THR A 150 -1.73 -1.88 -20.81
N VAL A 151 -1.78 -2.68 -19.75
CA VAL A 151 -0.62 -3.07 -18.94
C VAL A 151 0.28 -4.01 -19.75
N ALA A 152 -0.30 -5.03 -20.37
CA ALA A 152 0.43 -5.97 -21.24
C ALA A 152 1.17 -5.23 -22.36
N ARG A 153 0.52 -4.27 -23.03
CA ARG A 153 1.17 -3.41 -24.04
C ARG A 153 2.31 -2.56 -23.46
N ALA A 154 2.12 -2.00 -22.26
CA ALA A 154 3.15 -1.19 -21.60
C ALA A 154 4.38 -2.05 -21.23
N TYR A 155 4.16 -3.26 -20.72
CA TYR A 155 5.21 -4.22 -20.42
C TYR A 155 5.95 -4.70 -21.67
N ALA A 156 5.23 -5.03 -22.75
CA ALA A 156 5.85 -5.41 -24.02
C ALA A 156 6.76 -4.30 -24.56
N ARG A 157 6.28 -3.04 -24.57
CA ARG A 157 7.08 -1.88 -25.03
C ARG A 157 8.33 -1.65 -24.17
N ARG A 158 8.25 -1.92 -22.88
CA ARG A 158 9.37 -1.78 -21.93
C ARG A 158 10.22 -3.04 -21.80
N ARG A 159 9.86 -4.14 -22.49
CA ARG A 159 10.52 -5.45 -22.41
C ARG A 159 10.60 -5.97 -20.97
N ILE A 160 9.52 -5.82 -20.21
CA ILE A 160 9.41 -6.40 -18.86
C ILE A 160 9.23 -7.91 -18.99
N PRO A 161 10.06 -8.74 -18.32
CA PRO A 161 9.93 -10.20 -18.35
C PRO A 161 8.54 -10.67 -17.88
N SER A 162 8.05 -11.77 -18.46
CA SER A 162 6.74 -12.34 -18.12
C SER A 162 6.66 -12.75 -16.65
N GLU A 163 7.71 -13.36 -16.12
CA GLU A 163 7.81 -13.75 -14.71
C GLU A 163 7.65 -12.56 -13.78
N THR A 164 8.26 -11.41 -14.08
CA THR A 164 8.10 -10.18 -13.30
C THR A 164 6.68 -9.62 -13.45
N ALA A 165 6.15 -9.58 -14.67
CA ALA A 165 4.84 -9.01 -14.96
C ALA A 165 3.68 -9.79 -14.31
N LEU A 166 3.66 -11.10 -14.53
CA LEU A 166 2.64 -12.01 -14.01
C LEU A 166 2.85 -12.29 -12.52
N GLY A 167 4.09 -12.46 -12.07
CA GLY A 167 4.43 -12.60 -10.66
C GLY A 167 3.93 -11.42 -9.83
N PHE A 168 4.17 -10.19 -10.28
CA PHE A 168 3.67 -8.99 -9.58
C PHE A 168 2.14 -8.92 -9.53
N SER A 169 1.46 -9.25 -10.65
CA SER A 169 0.00 -9.31 -10.68
C SER A 169 -0.56 -10.39 -9.74
N GLY A 170 0.01 -11.59 -9.77
CA GLY A 170 -0.34 -12.69 -8.87
C GLY A 170 -0.12 -12.32 -7.40
N MET A 171 0.99 -11.64 -7.10
CA MET A 171 1.31 -11.16 -5.76
C MET A 171 0.28 -10.16 -5.24
N GLY A 172 -0.24 -9.28 -6.10
CA GLY A 172 -1.33 -8.37 -5.75
C GLY A 172 -2.61 -9.10 -5.33
N ARG A 173 -2.96 -10.20 -6.01
CA ARG A 173 -4.12 -11.05 -5.64
C ARG A 173 -3.91 -11.75 -4.30
N LEU A 174 -2.70 -12.28 -4.07
CA LEU A 174 -2.35 -12.90 -2.79
C LEU A 174 -2.35 -11.89 -1.64
N HIS A 175 -1.90 -10.66 -1.88
CA HIS A 175 -1.94 -9.59 -0.87
C HIS A 175 -3.38 -9.17 -0.54
N LEU A 176 -4.27 -9.12 -1.52
CA LEU A 176 -5.70 -8.89 -1.25
C LEU A 176 -6.30 -10.01 -0.41
N PHE A 177 -5.91 -11.27 -0.67
CA PHE A 177 -6.29 -12.40 0.17
C PHE A 177 -5.73 -12.31 1.59
N LEU A 178 -4.43 -12.05 1.75
CA LEU A 178 -3.79 -11.88 3.06
C LEU A 178 -4.41 -10.72 3.84
N ALA A 179 -4.73 -9.61 3.19
CA ALA A 179 -5.40 -8.50 3.82
C ALA A 179 -6.80 -8.91 4.33
N GLY A 180 -7.50 -9.79 3.60
CA GLY A 180 -8.73 -10.41 4.09
C GLY A 180 -8.53 -11.32 5.31
N GLU A 181 -7.46 -12.12 5.34
CA GLU A 181 -7.07 -12.92 6.51
C GLU A 181 -6.73 -12.05 7.71
N ILE A 182 -6.03 -10.93 7.50
CA ILE A 182 -5.71 -9.93 8.53
C ILE A 182 -7.00 -9.33 9.10
N LEU A 183 -8.00 -8.99 8.26
CA LEU A 183 -9.30 -8.52 8.76
C LEU A 183 -10.03 -9.57 9.61
N ARG A 184 -9.94 -10.86 9.26
CA ARG A 184 -10.51 -11.95 10.06
C ARG A 184 -9.80 -12.08 11.41
N GLU A 185 -8.49 -11.95 11.42
CA GLU A 185 -7.68 -11.98 12.66
C GLU A 185 -8.05 -10.81 13.57
N ILE A 186 -8.09 -9.59 13.03
CA ILE A 186 -8.55 -8.37 13.71
C ILE A 186 -9.96 -8.54 14.27
N SER A 187 -10.88 -9.12 13.50
CA SER A 187 -12.24 -9.38 13.95
C SER A 187 -12.28 -10.35 15.13
N THR A 188 -11.43 -11.38 15.12
CA THR A 188 -11.29 -12.34 16.20
C THR A 188 -10.74 -11.67 17.46
N ALA A 189 -9.64 -10.94 17.34
CA ALA A 189 -9.05 -10.18 18.43
C ALA A 189 -10.02 -9.17 19.08
N ARG A 190 -10.84 -8.48 18.28
CA ARG A 190 -11.88 -7.58 18.80
C ARG A 190 -12.96 -8.33 19.58
N ARG A 191 -13.37 -9.52 19.12
CA ARG A 191 -14.36 -10.35 19.81
C ARG A 191 -13.85 -10.86 21.16
N THR A 192 -12.53 -11.03 21.30
CA THR A 192 -11.87 -11.39 22.57
C THR A 192 -11.51 -10.17 23.43
N GLY A 193 -12.02 -8.97 23.10
CA GLY A 193 -11.90 -7.77 23.92
C GLY A 193 -10.71 -6.86 23.61
N GLN A 194 -9.88 -7.18 22.61
CA GLN A 194 -8.76 -6.32 22.24
C GLN A 194 -9.24 -5.03 21.58
N ARG A 195 -8.90 -3.89 22.19
CA ARG A 195 -9.18 -2.57 21.63
C ARG A 195 -8.17 -2.23 20.54
N MET A 196 -8.67 -1.82 19.39
CA MET A 196 -7.83 -1.50 18.22
C MET A 196 -8.57 -0.53 17.30
N LEU A 197 -7.81 0.34 16.63
CA LEU A 197 -8.35 1.27 15.64
C LEU A 197 -9.09 0.52 14.53
N PRO A 198 -10.11 1.13 13.90
CA PRO A 198 -10.73 0.55 12.72
C PRO A 198 -9.69 0.42 11.60
N VAL A 199 -9.82 -0.64 10.79
CA VAL A 199 -8.87 -0.94 9.71
C VAL A 199 -9.60 -0.86 8.39
N TYR A 200 -9.03 -0.13 7.45
CA TYR A 200 -9.56 0.09 6.11
C TYR A 200 -8.52 -0.26 5.04
N PHE A 201 -9.00 -0.51 3.83
CA PHE A 201 -8.14 -0.76 2.67
C PHE A 201 -7.86 0.56 1.97
N SER A 202 -6.59 0.88 1.81
CA SER A 202 -6.15 2.18 1.29
C SER A 202 -6.73 3.35 2.12
N ASP A 203 -6.57 4.59 1.63
CA ASP A 203 -6.97 5.83 2.32
C ASP A 203 -8.51 6.06 2.28
N VAL A 204 -9.32 5.03 2.57
CA VAL A 204 -10.77 5.19 2.74
C VAL A 204 -11.03 5.98 4.02
N HIS A 205 -11.75 7.10 3.88
CA HIS A 205 -12.04 7.98 5.01
C HIS A 205 -12.98 7.27 6.01
N PRO A 206 -12.57 7.09 7.28
CA PRO A 206 -13.47 6.58 8.30
C PRO A 206 -14.59 7.60 8.58
N PRO A 207 -15.81 7.15 8.96
CA PRO A 207 -16.87 8.07 9.33
C PRO A 207 -16.43 9.00 10.48
N PHE A 208 -16.92 10.25 10.45
CA PHE A 208 -16.62 11.28 11.45
C PHE A 208 -15.13 11.67 11.54
N GLY A 209 -14.32 11.38 10.51
CA GLY A 209 -12.90 11.73 10.48
C GLY A 209 -12.10 11.10 11.62
N ARG A 210 -12.50 9.90 12.05
CA ARG A 210 -11.83 9.13 13.10
C ARG A 210 -10.44 8.68 12.66
N GLU A 211 -9.64 8.26 13.63
CA GLU A 211 -8.37 7.58 13.37
C GLU A 211 -8.61 6.17 12.83
N ALA A 212 -7.71 5.67 11.99
CA ALA A 212 -7.75 4.33 11.42
C ALA A 212 -6.34 3.79 11.15
N VAL A 213 -6.26 2.50 10.83
CA VAL A 213 -5.12 1.89 10.15
C VAL A 213 -5.51 1.61 8.70
N SER A 214 -4.70 2.08 7.77
CA SER A 214 -4.80 1.77 6.34
C SER A 214 -3.93 0.56 6.05
N ILE A 215 -4.49 -0.48 5.43
CA ILE A 215 -3.70 -1.51 4.73
C ILE A 215 -3.54 -0.99 3.29
N ASP A 216 -2.35 -0.49 2.97
CA ASP A 216 -2.07 0.11 1.67
C ASP A 216 -1.64 -0.98 0.67
N LEU A 217 -2.54 -1.27 -0.27
CA LEU A 217 -2.28 -2.17 -1.40
C LEU A 217 -2.09 -1.43 -2.71
N THR A 218 -2.02 -0.09 -2.68
CA THR A 218 -1.95 0.73 -3.90
C THR A 218 -0.68 0.49 -4.70
N SER A 219 0.34 -0.16 -4.13
CA SER A 219 1.47 -0.70 -4.89
C SER A 219 1.00 -1.55 -6.08
N TYR A 220 -0.11 -2.28 -5.97
CA TYR A 220 -0.64 -3.10 -7.05
C TYR A 220 -1.67 -2.38 -7.95
N ALA A 221 -1.85 -1.07 -7.77
CA ALA A 221 -2.74 -0.22 -8.57
C ALA A 221 -2.13 0.23 -9.91
N ASP A 222 -0.83 0.00 -10.11
CA ASP A 222 -0.08 0.43 -11.29
C ASP A 222 0.91 -0.66 -11.73
N PRO A 223 1.45 -0.55 -12.96
CA PRO A 223 2.54 -1.41 -13.42
C PRO A 223 3.76 -1.40 -12.46
N VAL A 224 4.41 -2.56 -12.33
CA VAL A 224 5.50 -2.80 -11.36
C VAL A 224 6.66 -1.83 -11.47
N TYR A 225 6.99 -1.37 -12.68
CA TYR A 225 8.09 -0.45 -12.96
C TYR A 225 7.82 1.00 -12.53
N MET A 226 6.63 1.28 -11.97
CA MET A 226 6.19 2.62 -11.56
C MET A 226 6.09 2.76 -10.05
N ARG A 227 6.41 1.71 -9.30
CA ARG A 227 6.15 1.63 -7.88
C ARG A 227 7.46 1.51 -7.16
N ASP A 228 7.60 2.32 -6.13
CA ASP A 228 8.80 2.42 -5.32
C ASP A 228 8.43 2.28 -3.84
N ALA A 229 9.32 1.68 -3.07
CA ALA A 229 9.15 1.54 -1.63
C ALA A 229 10.47 1.81 -0.89
N ARG A 230 10.37 2.41 0.30
CA ARG A 230 11.54 2.80 1.11
C ARG A 230 12.21 1.59 1.72
N VAL A 231 13.53 1.62 1.82
CA VAL A 231 14.32 0.51 2.36
C VAL A 231 14.72 0.73 3.82
N PRO A 232 14.97 -0.33 4.61
CA PRO A 232 15.54 -0.23 5.95
C PRO A 232 16.82 0.62 5.97
N PHE A 233 17.02 1.33 7.08
CA PHE A 233 18.14 2.26 7.31
C PHE A 233 18.20 3.47 6.37
N SER A 234 17.26 3.61 5.43
CA SER A 234 17.03 4.89 4.78
C SER A 234 16.50 5.93 5.77
N SER A 235 16.81 7.19 5.53
CA SER A 235 16.08 8.33 6.09
C SER A 235 14.61 8.32 5.63
N TYR A 236 13.80 9.10 6.35
CA TYR A 236 12.41 9.42 6.03
C TYR A 236 12.22 10.94 6.06
N GLN A 237 11.91 11.51 4.89
CA GLN A 237 11.79 12.94 4.62
C GLN A 237 10.43 13.32 4.00
N LYS A 238 9.44 12.40 3.99
CA LYS A 238 8.08 12.67 3.43
C LYS A 238 7.48 13.96 4.02
N HIS A 239 7.66 14.20 5.32
CA HIS A 239 7.18 15.39 6.02
C HIS A 239 7.91 16.68 5.66
N ARG A 240 9.17 16.60 5.19
CA ARG A 240 9.98 17.74 4.76
C ARG A 240 9.64 18.20 3.35
N VAL A 241 9.30 17.26 2.47
CA VAL A 241 8.93 17.56 1.09
C VAL A 241 7.44 17.89 0.97
N LEU A 242 6.56 17.11 1.63
CA LEU A 242 5.11 17.34 1.62
C LEU A 242 4.68 18.25 2.79
N THR A 243 5.22 19.46 2.83
CA THR A 243 5.03 20.38 3.97
C THR A 243 3.57 20.75 4.21
N ASP A 244 2.74 20.78 3.15
CA ASP A 244 1.31 21.06 3.26
C ASP A 244 0.55 19.96 4.03
N LYS A 245 1.06 18.72 4.02
CA LYS A 245 0.42 17.60 4.75
C LYS A 245 0.59 17.70 6.26
N VAL A 246 1.70 18.26 6.75
CA VAL A 246 1.98 18.35 8.20
C VAL A 246 1.94 19.78 8.74
N GLY A 247 1.85 20.77 7.83
CA GLY A 247 2.02 22.19 8.09
C GLY A 247 3.49 22.61 8.07
N ARG A 248 3.81 23.70 7.34
CA ARG A 248 5.20 24.19 7.14
C ARG A 248 6.00 24.34 8.43
N LYS A 249 5.38 24.90 9.48
CA LYS A 249 6.01 25.08 10.79
C LYS A 249 6.37 23.75 11.46
N ASN A 250 5.52 22.74 11.32
CA ASN A 250 5.77 21.41 11.90
C ASN A 250 6.78 20.64 11.07
N ALA A 251 6.69 20.71 9.73
CA ALA A 251 7.65 20.10 8.81
C ALA A 251 9.09 20.47 9.19
N ALA A 252 9.34 21.75 9.46
CA ALA A 252 10.65 22.25 9.88
C ALA A 252 11.13 21.72 11.24
N LYS A 253 10.22 21.37 12.15
CA LYS A 253 10.50 20.95 13.53
C LYS A 253 10.63 19.44 13.70
N ILE A 254 9.93 18.65 12.89
CA ILE A 254 9.98 17.19 12.98
C ILE A 254 11.36 16.73 12.50
N PRO A 255 12.17 16.05 13.33
CA PRO A 255 13.50 15.61 12.94
C PRO A 255 13.43 14.63 11.76
N ILE A 256 14.55 14.48 11.03
CA ILE A 256 14.68 13.37 10.09
C ILE A 256 14.71 12.07 10.88
N GLU A 257 13.95 11.10 10.42
CA GLU A 257 13.82 9.80 11.07
C GLU A 257 14.48 8.73 10.19
N ILE A 258 14.99 7.66 10.81
CA ILE A 258 15.53 6.49 10.09
C ILE A 258 14.50 5.36 10.11
N LEU A 259 14.40 4.60 9.02
CA LEU A 259 13.62 3.36 8.97
C LEU A 259 14.36 2.26 9.73
N ILE A 260 13.77 1.76 10.80
CA ILE A 260 14.43 0.78 11.70
C ILE A 260 13.79 -0.59 11.50
N PRO A 261 14.57 -1.68 11.33
CA PRO A 261 13.99 -3.02 11.38
C PRO A 261 13.42 -3.29 12.78
N ARG A 262 12.11 -3.45 12.87
CA ARG A 262 11.36 -3.81 14.09
C ARG A 262 11.57 -5.29 14.43
N SER A 263 11.62 -6.13 13.40
CA SER A 263 11.97 -7.55 13.49
C SER A 263 12.57 -8.01 12.16
N ALA A 264 13.49 -8.97 12.23
CA ALA A 264 14.11 -9.61 11.07
C ALA A 264 14.41 -11.09 11.41
N PRO A 265 14.38 -12.02 10.43
CA PRO A 265 14.73 -13.41 10.67
C PRO A 265 16.17 -13.53 11.20
N GLY A 266 16.35 -14.22 12.32
CA GLY A 266 17.65 -14.35 12.99
C GLY A 266 18.17 -13.06 13.67
N GLY A 267 17.40 -11.97 13.64
CA GLY A 267 17.72 -10.70 14.30
C GLY A 267 16.87 -10.45 15.55
N PRO A 268 17.13 -9.33 16.26
CA PRO A 268 16.33 -8.97 17.43
C PRO A 268 14.93 -8.51 17.03
N SER A 269 13.95 -8.82 17.89
CA SER A 269 12.63 -8.17 17.89
C SER A 269 12.66 -7.00 18.87
N LEU A 270 12.65 -5.77 18.35
CA LEU A 270 12.81 -4.55 19.15
C LEU A 270 11.47 -4.04 19.66
N SER A 271 11.33 -3.53 20.89
CA SER A 271 10.05 -2.89 21.27
C SER A 271 9.76 -1.60 20.48
N VAL A 272 8.50 -1.15 20.50
CA VAL A 272 8.11 0.15 19.93
C VAL A 272 8.93 1.28 20.53
N GLU A 273 9.12 1.30 21.84
CA GLU A 273 9.94 2.29 22.55
C GLU A 273 11.38 2.29 22.05
N THR A 274 11.99 1.12 21.87
CA THR A 274 13.34 1.00 21.32
C THR A 274 13.40 1.50 19.88
N CYS A 275 12.45 1.14 19.02
CA CYS A 275 12.40 1.64 17.64
C CYS A 275 12.27 3.17 17.58
N LEU A 276 11.41 3.76 18.41
CA LEU A 276 11.20 5.20 18.49
C LEU A 276 12.43 5.96 18.98
N HIS A 277 13.21 5.36 19.89
CA HIS A 277 14.49 5.91 20.31
C HIS A 277 15.51 5.82 19.16
N LEU A 278 15.76 4.61 18.64
CA LEU A 278 16.81 4.39 17.63
C LEU A 278 16.61 5.20 16.36
N ARG A 279 15.36 5.36 15.89
CA ARG A 279 15.06 6.07 14.64
C ARG A 279 15.40 7.57 14.66
N ARG A 280 15.68 8.16 15.83
CA ARG A 280 16.07 9.56 16.01
C ARG A 280 17.54 9.75 16.42
N HIS A 281 18.29 8.65 16.52
CA HIS A 281 19.70 8.67 16.92
C HIS A 281 20.55 7.97 15.86
N PHE A 282 21.12 8.76 14.94
CA PHE A 282 21.87 8.23 13.79
C PHE A 282 23.01 7.28 14.17
N ARG A 283 23.78 7.57 15.23
CA ARG A 283 24.85 6.66 15.68
C ARG A 283 24.28 5.31 16.10
N HIS A 284 23.25 5.29 16.94
CA HIS A 284 22.64 4.03 17.40
C HIS A 284 21.95 3.27 16.26
N ALA A 285 21.37 3.98 15.29
CA ALA A 285 20.82 3.38 14.08
C ALA A 285 21.92 2.74 13.20
N ALA A 286 23.09 3.36 13.11
CA ALA A 286 24.25 2.80 12.40
C ALA A 286 24.80 1.56 13.11
N ASP A 287 24.91 1.61 14.45
CA ASP A 287 25.33 0.44 15.24
C ASP A 287 24.35 -0.73 15.07
N LEU A 288 23.04 -0.46 14.97
CA LEU A 288 22.03 -1.48 14.64
C LEU A 288 22.21 -2.03 13.22
N ALA A 289 22.49 -1.17 12.24
CA ALA A 289 22.75 -1.57 10.87
C ALA A 289 23.93 -2.53 10.76
N ASP A 290 24.96 -2.38 11.60
CA ASP A 290 26.12 -3.26 11.55
C ASP A 290 25.75 -4.72 11.86
N ARG A 291 24.90 -4.92 12.89
CA ARG A 291 24.52 -6.24 13.42
C ARG A 291 23.21 -6.83 12.90
N THR A 292 22.47 -6.15 12.02
CA THR A 292 21.15 -6.60 11.57
C THR A 292 21.13 -6.84 10.07
N ASP A 293 20.90 -8.09 9.65
CA ASP A 293 20.58 -8.38 8.26
C ASP A 293 19.11 -8.07 7.98
N THR A 294 18.87 -7.30 6.94
CA THR A 294 17.53 -6.84 6.58
C THR A 294 17.10 -7.34 5.21
N ARG A 295 17.92 -8.12 4.50
CA ARG A 295 17.56 -8.68 3.19
C ARG A 295 16.15 -9.32 3.25
N PRO A 296 15.25 -9.01 2.29
CA PRO A 296 13.96 -9.68 2.23
C PRO A 296 14.17 -11.20 2.24
N PRO A 297 13.58 -11.94 3.19
CA PRO A 297 13.81 -13.38 3.29
C PRO A 297 13.10 -14.10 2.14
N ASP A 298 13.70 -15.20 1.68
CA ASP A 298 13.02 -16.15 0.80
C ASP A 298 11.83 -16.75 1.55
N ALA A 299 10.63 -16.46 1.05
CA ALA A 299 9.37 -16.92 1.60
C ALA A 299 8.65 -17.87 0.64
N SER A 300 9.37 -18.57 -0.25
CA SER A 300 8.79 -19.45 -1.27
C SER A 300 7.77 -20.44 -0.70
N ASP A 301 8.11 -21.17 0.36
CA ASP A 301 7.22 -22.16 0.96
C ASP A 301 6.00 -21.49 1.62
N GLY A 302 6.21 -20.36 2.29
CA GLY A 302 5.12 -19.57 2.86
C GLY A 302 4.15 -19.07 1.78
N TRP A 303 4.67 -18.56 0.66
CA TRP A 303 3.85 -18.12 -0.46
C TRP A 303 3.12 -19.26 -1.15
N LEU A 304 3.70 -20.46 -1.23
CA LEU A 304 2.99 -21.64 -1.73
C LEU A 304 1.80 -22.01 -0.83
N ASN A 305 1.96 -21.96 0.50
CA ASN A 305 0.86 -22.16 1.44
C ASN A 305 -0.26 -21.11 1.24
N VAL A 306 0.12 -19.84 1.01
CA VAL A 306 -0.84 -18.78 0.70
C VAL A 306 -1.57 -19.06 -0.61
N ILE A 307 -0.87 -19.52 -1.66
CA ILE A 307 -1.49 -19.87 -2.96
C ILE A 307 -2.55 -20.97 -2.77
N GLU A 308 -2.23 -22.02 -2.02
CA GLU A 308 -3.17 -23.11 -1.76
C GLU A 308 -4.41 -22.65 -1.00
N ALA A 309 -4.22 -21.82 0.04
CA ALA A 309 -5.32 -21.25 0.80
C ALA A 309 -6.16 -20.27 -0.04
N TYR A 310 -5.50 -19.44 -0.84
CA TYR A 310 -6.14 -18.51 -1.78
C TYR A 310 -7.05 -19.24 -2.76
N GLN A 311 -6.57 -20.31 -3.39
CA GLN A 311 -7.32 -21.11 -4.37
C GLN A 311 -8.61 -21.72 -3.77
N LYS A 312 -8.60 -22.03 -2.47
CA LYS A 312 -9.75 -22.58 -1.74
C LYS A 312 -10.64 -21.49 -1.12
N SER A 313 -10.26 -20.22 -1.22
CA SER A 313 -10.94 -19.11 -0.55
C SER A 313 -12.04 -18.49 -1.40
N ARG A 314 -12.95 -17.76 -0.74
CA ARG A 314 -13.95 -16.91 -1.42
C ARG A 314 -13.31 -15.80 -2.26
N ILE A 315 -12.12 -15.32 -1.89
CA ILE A 315 -11.39 -14.32 -2.67
C ILE A 315 -10.83 -14.95 -3.95
N GLY A 316 -10.32 -16.19 -3.88
CA GLY A 316 -9.93 -16.96 -5.07
C GLY A 316 -11.11 -17.21 -6.00
N ALA A 317 -12.24 -17.68 -5.45
CA ALA A 317 -13.49 -17.85 -6.21
C ALA A 317 -13.97 -16.54 -6.85
N PHE A 318 -13.88 -15.41 -6.14
CA PHE A 318 -14.18 -14.09 -6.68
C PHE A 318 -13.32 -13.75 -7.91
N PHE A 319 -12.01 -14.02 -7.88
CA PHE A 319 -11.16 -13.71 -9.04
C PHE A 319 -11.46 -14.60 -10.24
N HIS A 320 -11.84 -15.86 -10.04
CA HIS A 320 -12.35 -16.70 -11.13
C HIS A 320 -13.62 -16.12 -11.75
N TYR A 321 -14.57 -15.66 -10.92
CA TYR A 321 -15.77 -14.97 -11.37
C TYR A 321 -15.44 -13.65 -12.10
N TYR A 322 -14.57 -12.83 -11.52
CA TYR A 322 -14.13 -11.55 -12.08
C TYR A 322 -13.51 -11.72 -13.47
N ASP A 323 -12.57 -12.65 -13.62
CA ASP A 323 -11.81 -12.87 -14.84
C ASP A 323 -12.68 -13.41 -15.99
N GLY A 324 -13.74 -14.16 -15.67
CA GLY A 324 -14.72 -14.67 -16.63
C GLY A 324 -15.81 -13.65 -17.03
N GLY A 325 -15.79 -12.45 -16.45
CA GLY A 325 -16.85 -11.45 -16.60
C GLY A 325 -16.92 -10.72 -17.94
N PRO A 326 -18.08 -10.12 -18.27
CA PRO A 326 -18.23 -9.28 -19.45
C PRO A 326 -17.39 -8.00 -19.37
N ARG A 327 -16.73 -7.64 -20.47
CA ARG A 327 -15.89 -6.43 -20.60
C ARG A 327 -16.63 -5.22 -21.17
N ARG A 328 -17.96 -5.22 -21.10
CA ARG A 328 -18.79 -4.11 -21.58
C ARG A 328 -19.85 -3.81 -20.53
N PRO A 329 -19.88 -2.59 -19.96
CA PRO A 329 -20.91 -2.25 -18.98
C PRO A 329 -22.29 -2.25 -19.64
N PRO A 330 -23.34 -2.62 -18.88
CA PRO A 330 -24.69 -2.65 -19.40
C PRO A 330 -25.13 -1.22 -19.75
N LYS A 331 -26.09 -1.11 -20.66
CA LYS A 331 -26.74 0.19 -20.91
C LYS A 331 -27.50 0.57 -19.64
N PHE A 332 -27.12 1.69 -19.03
CA PHE A 332 -27.69 2.15 -17.76
C PHE A 332 -27.78 3.68 -17.70
N SER A 333 -28.84 4.18 -17.07
CA SER A 333 -29.05 5.60 -16.86
C SER A 333 -28.52 6.04 -15.49
N TYR A 334 -27.54 6.95 -15.48
CA TYR A 334 -27.02 7.56 -14.24
C TYR A 334 -28.07 8.32 -13.42
N ARG A 335 -29.27 8.58 -13.98
CA ARG A 335 -30.40 9.16 -13.23
C ARG A 335 -30.92 8.21 -12.15
N ASN A 336 -30.69 6.90 -12.30
CA ASN A 336 -31.09 5.87 -11.36
C ASN A 336 -30.06 5.69 -10.22
N LEU A 337 -29.03 6.53 -10.15
CA LEU A 337 -28.08 6.54 -9.04
C LEU A 337 -28.40 7.65 -8.05
N PRO A 338 -28.14 7.43 -6.75
CA PRO A 338 -28.09 8.53 -5.79
C PRO A 338 -27.16 9.65 -6.29
N PRO A 339 -27.51 10.94 -6.12
CA PRO A 339 -26.70 12.06 -6.60
C PRO A 339 -25.23 12.00 -6.17
N CYS A 340 -24.95 11.56 -4.95
CA CYS A 340 -23.60 11.41 -4.45
C CYS A 340 -22.80 10.31 -5.18
N ILE A 341 -23.42 9.19 -5.56
CA ILE A 341 -22.75 8.12 -6.31
C ILE A 341 -22.52 8.53 -7.77
N ARG A 342 -23.47 9.24 -8.36
CA ARG A 342 -23.26 9.86 -9.68
C ARG A 342 -22.12 10.87 -9.65
N HIS A 343 -21.99 11.66 -8.58
CA HIS A 343 -20.85 12.55 -8.37
C HIS A 343 -19.55 11.76 -8.17
N ALA A 344 -19.58 10.68 -7.38
CA ALA A 344 -18.45 9.78 -7.17
C ALA A 344 -17.89 9.23 -8.48
N LEU A 345 -18.75 8.95 -9.48
CA LEU A 345 -18.39 8.47 -10.83
C LEU A 345 -17.78 9.55 -11.74
N ASN A 346 -17.55 10.77 -11.23
CA ASN A 346 -16.67 11.73 -11.88
C ASN A 346 -15.22 11.20 -11.82
N PRO A 347 -14.44 11.28 -12.91
CA PRO A 347 -13.08 10.71 -12.94
C PRO A 347 -12.15 11.25 -11.85
N TRP A 348 -12.27 12.52 -11.45
CA TRP A 348 -11.46 13.10 -10.37
C TRP A 348 -11.86 12.59 -9.00
N GLN A 349 -13.16 12.36 -8.79
CA GLN A 349 -13.70 11.84 -7.53
C GLN A 349 -13.40 10.35 -7.38
N LEU A 350 -13.42 9.59 -8.49
CA LEU A 350 -13.05 8.18 -8.51
C LEU A 350 -11.58 7.91 -8.14
N LEU A 351 -10.72 8.93 -8.08
CA LEU A 351 -9.36 8.78 -7.57
C LEU A 351 -9.33 8.64 -6.05
N GLU A 352 -10.38 9.09 -5.37
CA GLU A 352 -10.48 8.98 -3.92
C GLU A 352 -10.99 7.58 -3.53
N PRO A 353 -10.25 6.83 -2.69
CA PRO A 353 -10.63 5.49 -2.25
C PRO A 353 -12.07 5.41 -1.69
N THR A 354 -12.47 6.39 -0.89
CA THR A 354 -13.82 6.50 -0.30
C THR A 354 -14.92 6.52 -1.37
N GLN A 355 -14.72 7.29 -2.43
CA GLN A 355 -15.70 7.44 -3.51
C GLN A 355 -15.74 6.20 -4.39
N ALA A 356 -14.57 5.63 -4.71
CA ALA A 356 -14.46 4.39 -5.45
C ALA A 356 -15.16 3.23 -4.72
N GLN A 357 -14.94 3.09 -3.40
CA GLN A 357 -15.60 2.08 -2.58
C GLN A 357 -17.13 2.25 -2.57
N ALA A 358 -17.62 3.48 -2.35
CA ALA A 358 -19.06 3.74 -2.34
C ALA A 358 -19.71 3.41 -3.70
N ALA A 359 -19.05 3.78 -4.80
CA ALA A 359 -19.53 3.46 -6.15
C ALA A 359 -19.53 1.96 -6.42
N VAL A 360 -18.48 1.22 -6.04
CA VAL A 360 -18.43 -0.24 -6.18
C VAL A 360 -19.56 -0.91 -5.40
N ARG A 361 -19.74 -0.57 -4.12
CA ARG A 361 -20.80 -1.17 -3.27
C ARG A 361 -22.20 -0.96 -3.86
N VAL A 362 -22.47 0.25 -4.35
CA VAL A 362 -23.78 0.59 -4.93
C VAL A 362 -24.01 -0.11 -6.26
N LEU A 363 -23.02 -0.12 -7.16
CA LEU A 363 -23.16 -0.76 -8.46
C LEU A 363 -23.23 -2.29 -8.36
N ASP A 364 -22.43 -2.90 -7.48
CA ASP A 364 -22.49 -4.34 -7.17
C ASP A 364 -23.89 -4.73 -6.68
N LYS A 365 -24.46 -3.95 -5.74
CA LYS A 365 -25.84 -4.18 -5.26
C LYS A 365 -26.91 -3.98 -6.33
N MET A 366 -26.65 -3.16 -7.35
CA MET A 366 -27.52 -2.99 -8.52
C MET A 366 -27.37 -4.12 -9.55
N GLY A 367 -26.54 -5.14 -9.27
CA GLY A 367 -26.35 -6.30 -10.13
C GLY A 367 -25.31 -6.12 -11.23
N PHE A 368 -24.47 -5.08 -11.15
CA PHE A 368 -23.36 -4.93 -12.10
C PHE A 368 -22.29 -5.96 -11.79
N HIS A 369 -21.81 -6.65 -12.82
CA HIS A 369 -20.66 -7.52 -12.66
C HIS A 369 -19.42 -6.66 -12.35
N PRO A 370 -18.50 -7.07 -11.45
CA PRO A 370 -17.37 -6.22 -11.09
C PRO A 370 -16.45 -5.88 -12.28
N MET A 371 -16.27 -6.78 -13.26
CA MET A 371 -15.59 -6.45 -14.53
C MET A 371 -16.26 -5.30 -15.31
N GLU A 372 -17.59 -5.18 -15.27
CA GLU A 372 -18.33 -4.07 -15.88
C GLU A 372 -18.11 -2.76 -15.13
N ILE A 373 -18.05 -2.82 -13.80
CA ILE A 373 -17.73 -1.67 -12.96
C ILE A 373 -16.30 -1.19 -13.27
N ALA A 374 -15.34 -2.11 -13.40
CA ALA A 374 -13.96 -1.79 -13.77
C ALA A 374 -13.86 -1.14 -15.16
N GLU A 375 -14.58 -1.68 -16.15
CA GLU A 375 -14.65 -1.06 -17.48
C GLU A 375 -15.33 0.32 -17.45
N LEU A 376 -16.37 0.49 -16.62
CA LEU A 376 -17.01 1.80 -16.42
C LEU A 376 -16.00 2.81 -15.85
N PHE A 377 -15.22 2.43 -14.83
CA PHE A 377 -14.20 3.29 -14.22
C PHE A 377 -13.10 3.61 -15.24
N TYR A 378 -12.60 2.61 -15.97
CA TYR A 378 -11.60 2.79 -17.02
C TYR A 378 -12.05 3.81 -18.09
N ARG A 379 -13.31 3.73 -18.53
CA ARG A 379 -13.89 4.68 -19.49
C ARG A 379 -13.94 6.11 -18.98
N LYS A 380 -14.05 6.31 -17.66
CA LYS A 380 -13.96 7.63 -17.03
C LYS A 380 -12.52 8.09 -17.00
N TYR A 381 -11.60 7.28 -16.47
CA TYR A 381 -10.20 7.65 -16.33
C TYR A 381 -9.50 7.94 -17.67
N ARG A 382 -9.79 7.17 -18.74
CA ARG A 382 -9.17 7.39 -20.06
C ARG A 382 -9.50 8.74 -20.71
N ARG A 383 -10.55 9.42 -20.24
CA ARG A 383 -11.00 10.74 -20.73
C ARG A 383 -10.45 11.90 -19.91
N THR A 384 -9.58 11.60 -18.95
CA THR A 384 -9.02 12.58 -18.01
C THR A 384 -7.51 12.49 -18.10
N PRO A 385 -6.77 13.62 -18.02
CA PRO A 385 -5.31 13.58 -17.94
C PRO A 385 -4.90 12.93 -16.61
N PHE A 386 -4.81 11.61 -16.60
CA PHE A 386 -4.61 10.75 -15.43
C PHE A 386 -3.14 10.72 -14.94
N GLY A 387 -2.36 11.75 -15.34
CA GLY A 387 -0.92 11.79 -15.15
C GLY A 387 -0.21 10.63 -15.85
N HIS A 388 0.77 10.05 -15.17
CA HIS A 388 1.60 8.96 -15.69
C HIS A 388 1.04 7.56 -15.40
N TYR A 389 -0.02 7.45 -14.58
CA TYR A 389 -0.61 6.18 -14.12
C TYR A 389 -1.38 5.43 -15.20
N ASN A 390 -1.49 4.10 -15.08
CA ASN A 390 -2.24 3.29 -16.04
C ASN A 390 -3.74 3.31 -15.71
N PRO A 391 -4.60 3.93 -16.56
CA PRO A 391 -6.02 4.09 -16.24
C PRO A 391 -6.77 2.76 -16.10
N GLN A 392 -6.41 1.73 -16.88
CA GLN A 392 -7.13 0.46 -16.86
C GLN A 392 -6.79 -0.34 -15.60
N ARG A 393 -5.49 -0.42 -15.26
CA ARG A 393 -5.06 -1.14 -14.04
C ARG A 393 -5.63 -0.49 -12.78
N ARG A 394 -5.61 0.85 -12.70
CA ARG A 394 -6.14 1.54 -11.52
C ARG A 394 -7.66 1.35 -11.37
N ALA A 395 -8.40 1.32 -12.48
CA ALA A 395 -9.82 0.98 -12.46
C ALA A 395 -10.05 -0.45 -11.97
N ALA A 396 -9.32 -1.42 -12.52
CA ALA A 396 -9.39 -2.81 -12.09
C ALA A 396 -9.04 -2.96 -10.61
N PHE A 397 -7.92 -2.39 -10.16
CA PHE A 397 -7.46 -2.43 -8.78
C PHE A 397 -8.51 -1.96 -7.75
N TRP A 398 -9.15 -0.81 -7.98
CA TRP A 398 -10.15 -0.31 -7.05
C TRP A 398 -11.35 -1.25 -6.96
N VAL A 399 -11.81 -1.75 -8.10
CA VAL A 399 -12.96 -2.64 -8.14
C VAL A 399 -12.64 -4.00 -7.55
N GLU A 400 -11.51 -4.60 -7.91
CA GLU A 400 -11.01 -5.86 -7.33
C GLU A 400 -10.92 -5.75 -5.81
N SER A 401 -10.27 -4.69 -5.31
CA SER A 401 -10.04 -4.49 -3.86
C SER A 401 -11.35 -4.44 -3.07
N TYR A 402 -12.35 -3.73 -3.55
CA TYR A 402 -13.61 -3.57 -2.81
C TYR A 402 -14.62 -4.69 -3.08
N ALA A 403 -14.77 -5.13 -4.33
CA ALA A 403 -15.70 -6.20 -4.68
C ALA A 403 -15.25 -7.54 -4.11
N ALA A 404 -13.95 -7.85 -4.09
CA ALA A 404 -13.46 -9.09 -3.48
C ALA A 404 -13.85 -9.17 -1.99
N LEU A 405 -13.74 -8.07 -1.24
CA LEU A 405 -14.12 -8.02 0.17
C LEU A 405 -15.63 -8.16 0.37
N ILE A 406 -16.45 -7.60 -0.52
CA ILE A 406 -17.90 -7.76 -0.52
C ILE A 406 -18.26 -9.24 -0.71
N HIS A 407 -17.75 -9.86 -1.78
CA HIS A 407 -18.06 -11.26 -2.14
C HIS A 407 -17.47 -12.26 -1.14
N ALA A 408 -16.37 -11.91 -0.48
CA ALA A 408 -15.81 -12.70 0.62
C ALA A 408 -16.58 -12.56 1.95
N GLY A 409 -17.54 -11.65 2.05
CA GLY A 409 -18.28 -11.34 3.28
C GLY A 409 -17.47 -10.57 4.32
N LEU A 410 -16.38 -9.92 3.89
CA LEU A 410 -15.48 -9.13 4.74
C LEU A 410 -15.86 -7.65 4.78
N ASP A 411 -16.64 -7.18 3.80
CA ASP A 411 -17.23 -5.86 3.79
C ASP A 411 -18.72 -5.91 4.20
N PRO A 412 -19.04 -5.60 5.47
CA PRO A 412 -20.41 -5.62 5.97
C PRO A 412 -21.21 -4.37 5.56
N LYS A 413 -20.60 -3.41 4.83
CA LYS A 413 -21.25 -2.18 4.34
C LYS A 413 -21.95 -1.35 5.43
N ARG A 414 -21.52 -1.50 6.70
CA ARG A 414 -22.15 -0.85 7.86
C ARG A 414 -22.13 0.68 7.75
N ASP A 415 -21.06 1.18 7.18
CA ASP A 415 -20.77 2.60 6.96
C ASP A 415 -21.31 3.15 5.63
N LEU A 416 -22.08 2.35 4.87
CA LEU A 416 -22.79 2.81 3.67
C LEU A 416 -24.15 3.37 4.06
N THR A 417 -24.16 4.57 4.64
CA THR A 417 -25.39 5.31 4.98
C THR A 417 -25.32 6.75 4.51
N CYS A 418 -26.48 7.40 4.38
CA CYS A 418 -26.53 8.83 4.08
C CYS A 418 -25.80 9.65 5.15
N ARG A 419 -25.94 9.28 6.43
CA ARG A 419 -25.27 9.95 7.55
C ARG A 419 -23.76 9.82 7.46
N ASP A 420 -23.24 8.62 7.27
CA ASP A 420 -21.78 8.41 7.18
C ASP A 420 -21.19 9.10 5.95
N HIS A 421 -21.92 9.12 4.84
CA HIS A 421 -21.48 9.81 3.62
C HIS A 421 -21.52 11.34 3.76
N GLN A 422 -22.45 11.89 4.53
CA GLN A 422 -22.45 13.30 4.95
C GLN A 422 -21.26 13.60 5.87
N ASN A 423 -21.00 12.76 6.87
CA ASN A 423 -19.88 12.96 7.83
C ASN A 423 -18.48 12.86 7.21
N ARG A 424 -18.39 12.37 5.97
CA ARG A 424 -17.16 12.32 5.17
C ARG A 424 -17.07 13.47 4.17
N ASP A 425 -18.03 14.38 4.17
CA ASP A 425 -18.14 15.47 3.19
C ASP A 425 -18.20 14.94 1.74
N ARG A 426 -18.94 13.85 1.51
CA ARG A 426 -19.14 13.23 0.18
C ARG A 426 -20.58 13.33 -0.32
N CYS A 427 -21.52 13.72 0.55
CA CYS A 427 -22.91 13.96 0.17
C CYS A 427 -23.08 15.33 -0.50
N VAL A 428 -23.26 15.34 -1.82
CA VAL A 428 -23.45 16.58 -2.60
C VAL A 428 -24.87 17.16 -2.56
N LYS A 429 -25.86 16.37 -2.08
CA LYS A 429 -27.26 16.79 -1.99
C LYS A 429 -27.95 16.08 -0.82
N PRO A 430 -27.94 16.67 0.39
CA PRO A 430 -28.74 16.20 1.51
C PRO A 430 -30.23 16.12 1.15
N ASN A 431 -30.98 15.22 1.79
CA ASN A 431 -32.43 15.05 1.61
C ASN A 431 -32.87 14.85 0.14
N CYS A 432 -32.04 14.19 -0.69
CA CYS A 432 -32.31 14.01 -2.11
C CYS A 432 -33.34 12.91 -2.47
N GLY A 433 -34.07 12.38 -1.49
CA GLY A 433 -35.03 11.28 -1.67
C GLY A 433 -34.41 9.87 -1.77
N TRP A 434 -33.08 9.76 -1.80
CA TRP A 434 -32.37 8.48 -1.80
C TRP A 434 -31.96 8.06 -0.39
N ASN A 435 -31.89 6.74 -0.16
CA ASN A 435 -31.33 6.16 1.06
C ASN A 435 -30.21 5.18 0.71
N LEU A 436 -28.96 5.56 1.02
CA LEU A 436 -27.79 4.72 0.76
C LEU A 436 -27.82 3.38 1.52
N ALA A 437 -28.51 3.29 2.65
CA ALA A 437 -28.61 2.04 3.41
C ALA A 437 -29.38 0.94 2.65
N LYS A 438 -30.18 1.30 1.64
CA LYS A 438 -30.84 0.33 0.74
C LYS A 438 -29.84 -0.43 -0.14
N TYR A 439 -28.60 0.05 -0.25
CA TYR A 439 -27.54 -0.56 -1.05
C TYR A 439 -26.60 -1.46 -0.24
N ARG A 440 -26.96 -1.78 1.00
CA ARG A 440 -26.18 -2.69 1.86
C ARG A 440 -26.31 -4.16 1.46
#